data_AF-A0A3D4NMZ8-F1
#
_entry.id   AF-A0A3D4NMZ8-F1
#
_cell.length_a   1.000
_cell.length_b   1.000
_cell.length_c   1.000
_cell.angle_alpha   90.00
_cell.angle_beta   90.00
_cell.angle_gamma   90.00
#
_symmetry.space_group_name_H-M   'P 1'
#
loop_
_entity.id
_entity.type
_entity.pdbx_description
1 polymer ?
#
loop_
_entity_poly.entity_id
_entity_poly.type
_entity_poly.pdbx_seq_one_letter_code
_entity_poly.pdbx_strand_id
1 'polypeptide(L)' 'TLFLDEVGEMDLLLQAKLLKLLEDRTIRRVGSVKERKVDLRVISA' A
#
# COMPACT_ATOMS: atom_id res chain seq x y z
N THR A 1 -10.05 -6.28 1.66
CA THR A 1 -9.45 -6.61 0.36
C THR A 1 -9.32 -5.34 -0.45
N LEU A 2 -8.17 -5.12 -1.11
CA LEU A 2 -7.89 -3.99 -1.98
C LEU A 2 -7.68 -4.54 -3.40
N PHE A 3 -8.40 -4.00 -4.38
CA PHE A 3 -8.18 -4.28 -5.79
C PHE A 3 -7.46 -3.08 -6.43
N LEU A 4 -6.41 -3.34 -7.19
CA LEU A 4 -5.61 -2.33 -7.89
C LEU A 4 -5.60 -2.68 -9.37
N ASP A 5 -6.08 -1.76 -10.20
CA ASP A 5 -5.99 -1.88 -11.65
C ASP A 5 -4.82 -1.03 -12.15
N GLU A 6 -4.21 -1.42 -13.27
CA GLU A 6 -3.08 -0.72 -13.89
C GLU A 6 -1.92 -0.44 -12.91
N VAL A 7 -1.56 -1.41 -12.07
CA VAL A 7 -0.55 -1.22 -10.99
C VAL A 7 0.82 -0.76 -11.54
N GLY A 8 1.12 -1.08 -12.80
CA GLY A 8 2.33 -0.65 -13.51
C GLY A 8 2.38 0.84 -13.85
N GLU A 9 1.23 1.52 -13.96
CA GLU A 9 1.14 2.94 -14.29
C GLU A 9 1.25 3.84 -13.05
N MET A 10 1.34 3.25 -11.85
CA MET A 10 1.53 3.99 -10.60
C MET A 10 2.93 4.60 -10.54
N ASP A 11 3.04 5.82 -10.03
CA ASP A 11 4.33 6.46 -9.73
C ASP A 11 5.21 5.54 -8.85
N LEU A 12 6.51 5.49 -9.13
CA LEU A 12 7.50 4.64 -8.45
C LEU A 12 7.50 4.86 -6.93
N LEU A 13 7.29 6.10 -6.49
CA LEU A 13 7.21 6.41 -5.07
C LEU A 13 6.00 5.74 -4.40
N LEU A 14 4.89 5.61 -5.12
CA LEU A 14 3.70 4.94 -4.63
C LEU A 14 3.86 3.42 -4.65
N GLN A 15 4.52 2.87 -5.67
CA GLN A 15 4.87 1.45 -5.72
C GLN A 15 5.76 1.05 -4.54
N ALA A 16 6.77 1.86 -4.19
CA ALA A 16 7.62 1.62 -3.02
C ALA A 16 6.82 1.60 -1.69
N LYS A 17 5.80 2.48 -1.56
CA LYS A 17 4.90 2.49 -0.41
C LYS A 17 4.00 1.26 -0.37
N LEU A 18 3.53 0.79 -1.53
CA LEU A 18 2.74 -0.43 -1.65
C LEU A 18 3.58 -1.66 -1.26
N LEU A 19 4.84 -1.73 -1.68
CA LEU A 19 5.76 -2.80 -1.27
C LEU A 19 5.92 -2.82 0.25
N LYS A 20 6.16 -1.66 0.87
CA LYS A 20 6.25 -1.53 2.32
C LYS A 20 4.97 -1.98 3.04
N LEU A 21 3.80 -1.68 2.47
CA LEU A 21 2.51 -2.18 2.99
C LEU A 21 2.43 -3.71 2.95
N LEU A 22 2.87 -4.34 1.86
CA LEU A 22 2.82 -5.79 1.70
C LEU A 22 3.76 -6.52 2.66
N GLU A 23 4.94 -5.95 2.91
CA GLU A 23 5.96 -6.48 3.81
C GLU A 23 5.59 -6.28 5.29
N ASP A 24 5.35 -5.03 5.70
CA ASP A 24 5.18 -4.67 7.11
C ASP A 24 3.74 -4.85 7.60
N ARG A 25 2.78 -4.95 6.66
CA ARG A 25 1.33 -4.89 6.95
C ARG A 25 0.93 -3.67 7.77
N THR A 26 1.61 -2.54 7.56
CA THR A 26 1.29 -1.26 8.20
C THR A 26 1.00 -0.16 7.17
N ILE A 27 0.10 0.76 7.54
CA ILE A 27 -0.14 1.99 6.79
C ILE A 27 0.04 3.21 7.67
N ARG A 28 0.38 4.33 7.03
CA ARG A 28 0.39 5.67 7.64
C ARG A 28 -0.48 6.60 6.82
N ARG A 29 -1.46 7.23 7.48
CA ARG A 29 -2.31 8.23 6.83
C ARG A 29 -1.48 9.46 6.45
N VAL A 30 -1.87 10.17 5.40
CA VAL A 30 -1.25 11.44 5.02
C VAL A 30 -1.29 12.41 6.21
N GLY A 31 -0.16 13.06 6.50
CA GLY A 31 0.00 13.96 7.65
C GLY A 31 0.10 13.27 9.03
N SER A 32 -0.15 11.96 9.13
CA SER A 32 0.05 11.21 10.37
C SER A 32 1.52 10.85 10.56
N VAL A 33 1.97 10.82 11.81
CA VAL A 33 3.25 10.21 12.24
C VAL A 33 3.06 8.80 12.79
N LYS A 34 1.82 8.37 13.04
CA LYS A 34 1.50 7.05 13.59
C LYS A 34 1.21 6.05 12.46
N GLU A 35 1.84 4.89 12.56
CA GLU A 35 1.53 3.72 11.75
C GLU A 35 0.38 2.91 12.35
N ARG A 36 -0.30 2.12 11.52
CA ARG A 36 -1.40 1.24 11.92
C ARG A 36 -1.27 -0.10 11.21
N LYS A 37 -1.29 -1.20 11.95
CA LYS A 37 -1.39 -2.54 11.37
C LYS A 37 -2.72 -2.73 10.68
N VAL A 38 -2.69 -3.39 9.54
CA VAL A 38 -3.87 -3.74 8.75
C VAL A 38 -3.76 -5.18 8.30
N ASP A 39 -4.89 -5.89 8.32
CA ASP A 39 -4.99 -7.21 7.73
C ASP A 39 -5.87 -7.10 6.49
N LEU A 40 -5.22 -7.08 5.33
CA LEU A 40 -5.88 -6.95 4.05
C LEU A 40 -5.20 -7.83 3.01
N ARG A 41 -6.02 -8.36 2.11
CA ARG A 41 -5.58 -9.02 0.88
C ARG A 41 -5.52 -7.99 -0.26
N VAL A 42 -4.42 -7.96 -1.00
CA VAL A 42 -4.28 -7.17 -2.24
C VAL A 42 -4.46 -8.10 -3.45
N ILE A 43 -5.19 -7.63 -4.46
CA ILE A 43 -5.34 -8.27 -5.76
C ILE A 43 -5.06 -7.18 -6.80
N SER A 44 -4.19 -7.45 -7.77
CA SER A 44 -3.90 -6.50 -8.85
C SER A 44 -4.19 -7.10 -10.22
N ALA A 45 -4.51 -6.24 -11.19
CA ALA A 45 -4.58 -6.55 -12.61
C ALA A 45 -3.45 -5.85 -13.37
#